data_AF-A0A9E2NEV4-F1
#
_entry.id   AF-A0A9E2NEV4-F1
#
_cell.length_a   1.000
_cell.length_b   1.000
_cell.length_c   1.000
_cell.angle_alpha   90.00
_cell.angle_beta   90.00
_cell.angle_gamma   90.00
#
_symmetry.space_group_name_H-M   'P 1'
#
loop_
_entity.id
_entity.type
_entity.pdbx_description
1 polymer ?
#
loop_
_entity_poly.entity_id
_entity_poly.type
_entity_poly.pdbx_seq_one_letter_code
_entity_poly.pdbx_strand_id
1 'polypeptide(L)'
;MRAFSFMLRVLGGLCLLSILTTGVVRAESGKEPILRLGANNLPPVPPEIHTIRRDYYDCKGIVANWYLDVLKREFQFLEQSHKLQSPALVSCALALQHDVPLADGKYVINLFDNDEHRRQCIHDGKCRFARNVTLYARQNALQRSYFLTDYQSERFFQDCIDAGGKLHRGVSCARLTF
;
A
#
# COMPACT_ATOMS: atom_id res chain seq x y z
N MET A 1 -42.05 -34.22 -51.92
CA MET A 1 -42.96 -33.61 -50.93
C MET A 1 -42.53 -34.07 -49.54
N ARG A 2 -42.21 -33.12 -48.63
CA ARG A 2 -41.75 -33.35 -47.23
C ARG A 2 -40.38 -34.09 -47.15
N ALA A 3 -39.48 -33.87 -46.20
CA ALA A 3 -39.36 -32.99 -45.05
C ALA A 3 -37.94 -33.20 -44.47
N PHE A 4 -37.38 -32.13 -43.90
CA PHE A 4 -36.51 -32.08 -42.71
C PHE A 4 -35.05 -32.59 -42.71
N SER A 5 -34.22 -31.64 -42.26
CA SER A 5 -33.05 -31.79 -41.37
C SER A 5 -31.71 -32.23 -41.99
N PHE A 6 -30.72 -31.32 -42.06
CA PHE A 6 -29.71 -31.14 -41.01
C PHE A 6 -28.70 -30.03 -41.38
N MET A 7 -28.29 -29.28 -40.35
CA MET A 7 -26.96 -28.72 -40.13
C MET A 7 -26.40 -27.52 -40.94
N LEU A 8 -26.10 -26.48 -40.16
CA LEU A 8 -24.76 -25.94 -39.87
C LEU A 8 -24.55 -24.45 -40.20
N ARG A 9 -23.95 -23.77 -39.21
CA ARG A 9 -23.20 -22.50 -39.24
C ARG A 9 -24.05 -21.23 -39.11
N VAL A 10 -23.65 -20.20 -38.35
CA VAL A 10 -22.47 -19.87 -37.53
C VAL A 10 -22.86 -18.61 -36.75
N LEU A 11 -22.28 -18.41 -35.56
CA LEU A 11 -22.07 -17.16 -34.79
C LEU A 11 -22.25 -17.56 -33.32
N GLY A 12 -21.25 -17.66 -32.45
CA GLY A 12 -19.92 -17.08 -32.43
C GLY A 12 -19.66 -16.74 -30.96
N GLY A 13 -18.59 -17.28 -30.37
CA GLY A 13 -18.08 -16.81 -29.08
C GLY A 13 -18.32 -17.72 -27.86
N LEU A 14 -17.83 -18.97 -27.91
CA LEU A 14 -17.29 -19.62 -26.71
C LEU A 14 -15.92 -19.00 -26.43
N CYS A 15 -15.71 -18.45 -25.23
CA CYS A 15 -14.36 -18.43 -24.64
C CYS A 15 -14.45 -18.63 -23.12
N LEU A 16 -14.26 -19.90 -22.78
CA LEU A 16 -13.65 -20.49 -21.58
C LEU A 16 -14.07 -20.03 -20.16
N LEU A 17 -14.80 -20.97 -19.54
CA LEU A 17 -14.70 -21.44 -18.16
C LEU A 17 -13.31 -21.29 -17.49
N SER A 18 -13.40 -20.83 -16.23
CA SER A 18 -12.89 -21.47 -15.00
C SER A 18 -11.40 -21.76 -14.84
N ILE A 19 -10.79 -21.13 -13.82
CA ILE A 19 -9.86 -21.81 -12.91
C ILE A 19 -10.30 -21.55 -11.45
N LEU A 20 -10.62 -22.65 -10.79
CA LEU A 20 -10.99 -22.82 -9.39
C LEU A 20 -9.74 -22.97 -8.50
N THR A 21 -9.93 -22.61 -7.23
CA THR A 21 -9.43 -23.28 -6.01
C THR A 21 -7.92 -23.34 -5.74
N THR A 22 -7.49 -22.60 -4.73
CA THR A 22 -6.91 -23.14 -3.48
C THR A 22 -6.95 -22.05 -2.40
N GLY A 23 -7.33 -22.44 -1.18
CA GLY A 23 -7.61 -21.52 -0.09
C GLY A 23 -6.38 -20.76 0.40
N VAL A 24 -6.45 -19.44 0.27
CA VAL A 24 -6.01 -18.47 1.27
C VAL A 24 -7.01 -17.32 1.14
N VAL A 25 -7.71 -16.96 2.21
CA VAL A 25 -8.46 -15.69 2.24
C VAL A 25 -7.42 -14.58 2.14
N ARG A 26 -7.11 -14.16 0.92
CA ARG A 26 -6.18 -13.05 0.66
C ARG A 26 -6.86 -11.80 1.21
N ALA A 27 -6.26 -11.16 2.19
CA ALA A 27 -6.71 -9.92 2.80
C ALA A 27 -6.56 -8.71 1.84
N GLU A 28 -6.98 -8.86 0.58
CA GLU A 28 -6.79 -7.89 -0.51
C GLU A 28 -8.07 -7.70 -1.33
N SER A 29 -9.22 -7.53 -0.68
CA SER A 29 -10.36 -6.88 -1.37
C SER A 29 -11.30 -6.20 -0.38
N GLY A 30 -10.96 -4.97 0.02
CA GLY A 30 -12.03 -4.02 0.35
C GLY A 30 -12.84 -3.70 -0.92
N LYS A 31 -14.08 -3.23 -0.77
CA LYS A 31 -14.93 -2.82 -1.90
C LYS A 31 -14.36 -1.63 -2.69
N GLU A 32 -13.37 -0.94 -2.12
CA GLU A 32 -12.76 0.28 -2.63
C GLU A 32 -11.27 0.07 -2.91
N PRO A 33 -10.69 0.75 -3.91
CA PRO A 33 -9.26 0.69 -4.20
C PRO A 33 -8.45 1.21 -3.01
N ILE A 34 -7.26 0.64 -2.78
CA ILE A 34 -6.35 1.03 -1.68
C ILE A 34 -6.03 2.54 -1.71
N LEU A 35 -5.77 3.08 -2.90
CA LEU A 35 -5.59 4.50 -3.15
C LEU A 35 -6.66 4.99 -4.13
N ARG A 36 -7.35 6.07 -3.77
CA ARG A 36 -8.22 6.82 -4.68
C ARG A 36 -7.38 7.87 -5.40
N LEU A 37 -7.02 7.55 -6.64
CA LEU A 37 -6.21 8.40 -7.51
C LEU A 37 -7.05 8.92 -8.67
N GLY A 38 -6.77 10.15 -9.09
CA GLY A 38 -7.33 10.77 -10.29
C GLY A 38 -6.43 10.61 -11.50
N ALA A 39 -6.48 11.60 -12.40
CA ALA A 39 -5.66 11.63 -13.60
C ALA A 39 -4.15 11.55 -13.25
N ASN A 40 -3.38 10.88 -14.12
CA ASN A 40 -1.93 10.74 -14.00
C ASN A 40 -1.44 10.08 -12.71
N ASN A 41 -2.29 9.28 -12.04
CA ASN A 41 -1.99 8.66 -10.76
C ASN A 41 -1.63 9.70 -9.69
N LEU A 42 -2.41 10.77 -9.58
CA LEU A 42 -2.26 11.80 -8.55
C LEU A 42 -3.47 11.78 -7.60
N PRO A 43 -3.30 12.11 -6.30
CA PRO A 43 -4.45 12.34 -5.44
C PRO A 43 -5.37 13.43 -6.02
N PRO A 44 -6.71 13.29 -5.91
CA PRO A 44 -7.68 14.19 -6.55
C PRO A 44 -7.88 15.53 -5.81
N VAL A 45 -6.98 15.86 -4.89
CA VAL A 45 -6.98 17.07 -4.05
C VAL A 45 -5.58 17.66 -4.04
N PRO A 46 -5.41 18.97 -3.81
CA PRO A 46 -4.07 19.56 -3.69
C PRO A 46 -3.32 19.03 -2.45
N PRO A 47 -1.98 19.01 -2.48
CA PRO A 47 -1.18 18.65 -1.30
C PRO A 47 -1.30 19.71 -0.20
N GLU A 48 -1.20 19.28 1.05
CA GLU A 48 -1.10 20.18 2.20
C GLU A 48 0.28 20.84 2.25
N ILE A 49 1.32 20.11 1.84
CA ILE A 49 2.71 20.57 1.85
C ILE A 49 3.39 20.10 0.58
N HIS A 50 4.02 21.04 -0.11
CA HIS A 50 4.89 20.80 -1.25
C HIS A 50 6.35 20.95 -0.82
N THR A 51 7.18 19.97 -1.15
CA THR A 51 8.63 20.04 -0.98
C THR A 51 9.32 19.70 -2.29
N ILE A 52 10.62 19.97 -2.40
CA ILE A 52 11.39 19.65 -3.60
C ILE A 52 11.28 18.15 -3.98
N ARG A 53 11.23 17.26 -2.97
CA ARG A 53 11.26 15.80 -3.22
C ARG A 53 9.89 15.14 -3.18
N ARG A 54 8.91 15.76 -2.52
CA ARG A 54 7.65 15.11 -2.16
C ARG A 54 6.51 16.10 -1.97
N ASP A 55 5.32 15.62 -2.29
CA ASP A 55 4.06 16.20 -1.87
C ASP A 55 3.45 15.39 -0.73
N TYR A 56 2.92 16.07 0.28
CA TYR A 56 2.21 15.43 1.39
C TYR A 56 0.72 15.76 1.35
N TYR A 57 -0.10 14.74 1.57
CA TYR A 57 -1.56 14.81 1.56
C TYR A 57 -2.11 14.19 2.85
N ASP A 58 -3.22 14.72 3.35
CA ASP A 58 -4.03 14.00 4.34
C ASP A 58 -4.55 12.70 3.70
N CYS A 59 -4.49 11.59 4.43
CA CYS A 59 -4.98 10.31 3.92
C CYS A 59 -6.50 10.27 3.73
N LYS A 60 -7.26 11.17 4.36
CA LYS A 60 -8.72 11.19 4.36
C LYS A 60 -9.27 11.30 2.93
N GLY A 61 -9.97 10.26 2.50
CA GLY A 61 -10.52 10.17 1.15
C GLY A 61 -9.47 9.94 0.06
N ILE A 62 -8.22 9.61 0.40
CA ILE A 62 -7.21 9.18 -0.57
C ILE A 62 -6.80 7.75 -0.29
N VAL A 63 -6.48 7.41 0.97
CA VAL A 63 -6.19 6.03 1.38
C VAL A 63 -7.46 5.40 1.93
N ALA A 64 -7.81 4.20 1.47
CA ALA A 64 -9.00 3.52 1.97
C ALA A 64 -8.88 3.16 3.46
N ASN A 65 -9.94 3.41 4.23
CA ASN A 65 -9.94 3.17 5.69
C ASN A 65 -9.65 1.70 6.03
N TRP A 66 -10.23 0.76 5.27
CA TRP A 66 -9.98 -0.67 5.47
C TRP A 66 -8.50 -1.03 5.33
N TYR A 67 -7.78 -0.34 4.43
CA TYR A 67 -6.37 -0.55 4.21
C TYR A 67 -5.52 0.08 5.31
N LEU A 68 -5.90 1.27 5.79
CA LEU A 68 -5.27 1.85 6.99
C LEU A 68 -5.36 0.90 8.18
N ASP A 69 -6.49 0.20 8.36
CA ASP A 69 -6.63 -0.78 9.44
C ASP A 69 -5.76 -2.03 9.23
N VAL A 70 -5.53 -2.44 7.98
CA VAL A 70 -4.54 -3.49 7.66
C VAL A 70 -3.13 -3.02 8.04
N LEU A 71 -2.74 -1.82 7.62
CA LEU A 71 -1.41 -1.27 7.92
C LEU A 71 -1.18 -1.11 9.42
N LYS A 72 -2.17 -0.62 10.17
CA LYS A 72 -2.07 -0.51 11.65
C LYS A 72 -1.79 -1.86 12.30
N ARG A 73 -2.48 -2.92 11.86
CA ARG A 73 -2.25 -4.29 12.36
C ARG A 73 -0.88 -4.83 11.95
N GLU A 74 -0.46 -4.59 10.71
CA GLU A 74 0.87 -4.98 10.24
C GLU A 74 1.98 -4.27 11.03
N PHE A 75 1.86 -2.95 11.27
CA PHE A 75 2.78 -2.22 12.13
C PHE A 75 2.79 -2.75 13.56
N GLN A 76 1.62 -2.97 14.17
CA GLN A 76 1.54 -3.53 15.52
C GLN A 76 2.28 -4.87 15.64
N PHE A 77 2.10 -5.75 14.65
CA PHE A 77 2.83 -7.02 14.58
C PHE A 77 4.36 -6.82 14.46
N LEU A 78 4.80 -5.93 13.57
CA LEU A 78 6.22 -5.66 13.35
C LEU A 78 6.88 -5.01 14.58
N GLU A 79 6.20 -4.06 15.22
CA GLU A 79 6.64 -3.40 16.45
C GLU A 79 6.86 -4.42 17.57
N GLN A 80 5.89 -5.31 17.80
CA GLN A 80 6.03 -6.40 18.77
C GLN A 80 7.23 -7.30 18.43
N SER A 81 7.38 -7.65 17.15
CA SER A 81 8.48 -8.50 16.69
C SER A 81 9.87 -7.89 16.93
N HIS A 82 9.95 -6.55 16.85
CA HIS A 82 11.17 -5.78 17.08
C HIS A 82 11.27 -5.23 18.51
N LYS A 83 10.33 -5.54 19.40
CA LYS A 83 10.28 -5.00 20.77
C LYS A 83 10.37 -3.46 20.76
N LEU A 84 9.53 -2.83 19.94
CA LEU A 84 9.32 -1.39 19.90
C LEU A 84 8.07 -1.02 20.70
N GLN A 85 7.95 0.26 21.04
CA GLN A 85 6.67 0.80 21.50
C GLN A 85 5.63 0.70 20.37
N SER A 86 4.39 0.40 20.76
CA SER A 86 3.23 0.28 19.87
C SER A 86 2.18 1.35 20.20
N PRO A 87 2.41 2.61 19.78
CA PRO A 87 1.44 3.66 19.98
C PRO A 87 0.19 3.42 19.12
N ALA A 88 -0.95 3.94 19.55
CA ALA A 88 -2.18 3.89 18.75
C ALA A 88 -2.03 4.80 17.52
N LEU A 89 -1.90 4.22 16.33
CA LEU A 89 -1.74 4.95 15.08
C LEU A 89 -3.10 5.43 14.55
N VAL A 90 -3.41 6.70 14.77
CA VAL A 90 -4.73 7.30 14.49
C VAL A 90 -4.69 8.41 13.43
N SER A 91 -3.52 8.97 13.14
CA SER A 91 -3.32 10.01 12.14
C SER A 91 -2.44 9.52 10.99
N CYS A 92 -2.58 10.11 9.80
CA CYS A 92 -1.96 9.61 8.58
C CYS A 92 -1.62 10.73 7.60
N ALA A 93 -0.52 10.55 6.87
CA ALA A 93 -0.20 11.33 5.69
C ALA A 93 0.34 10.45 4.55
N LEU A 94 -0.16 10.69 3.34
CA LEU A 94 0.37 10.10 2.12
C LEU A 94 1.45 11.03 1.56
N ALA A 95 2.67 10.52 1.42
CA ALA A 95 3.73 11.20 0.69
C ALA A 95 3.84 10.63 -0.73
N LEU A 96 3.76 11.52 -1.72
CA LEU A 96 3.99 11.25 -3.13
C LEU A 96 5.42 11.66 -3.48
N GLN A 97 6.27 10.71 -3.90
CA GLN A 97 7.65 11.00 -4.29
C GLN A 97 7.72 11.54 -5.72
N HIS A 98 8.39 12.68 -5.89
CA HIS A 98 8.67 13.26 -7.22
C HIS A 98 9.68 12.38 -7.95
N ASP A 99 9.54 12.28 -9.27
CA ASP A 99 10.47 11.56 -10.17
C ASP A 99 10.72 10.09 -9.82
N VAL A 100 9.88 9.48 -8.99
CA VAL A 100 9.93 8.05 -8.63
C VAL A 100 8.82 7.29 -9.38
N PRO A 101 9.14 6.26 -10.18
CA PRO A 101 8.15 5.39 -10.79
C PRO A 101 7.30 4.64 -9.75
N LEU A 102 6.08 4.26 -10.14
CA LEU A 102 5.18 3.47 -9.29
C LEU A 102 5.82 2.15 -8.82
N ALA A 103 6.56 1.48 -9.71
CA ALA A 103 7.25 0.23 -9.44
C ALA A 103 8.42 0.38 -8.43
N ASP A 104 8.84 1.62 -8.16
CA ASP A 104 10.01 1.96 -7.34
C ASP A 104 9.65 2.69 -6.03
N GLY A 105 8.38 2.67 -5.64
CA GLY A 105 7.95 3.19 -4.34
C GLY A 105 7.45 4.63 -4.37
N LYS A 106 6.70 5.01 -5.41
CA LYS A 106 6.14 6.37 -5.58
C LYS A 106 5.29 6.83 -4.39
N TYR A 107 4.56 5.94 -3.73
CA TYR A 107 3.69 6.26 -2.61
C TYR A 107 4.25 5.75 -1.29
N VAL A 108 4.28 6.61 -0.28
CA VAL A 108 4.65 6.27 1.09
C VAL A 108 3.53 6.71 2.03
N ILE A 109 2.96 5.78 2.80
CA ILE A 109 1.97 6.11 3.83
C ILE A 109 2.70 6.20 5.16
N ASN A 110 2.57 7.34 5.83
CA ASN A 110 3.18 7.60 7.14
C ASN A 110 2.05 7.63 8.18
N LEU A 111 2.19 6.86 9.25
CA LEU A 111 1.22 6.77 10.33
C LEU A 111 1.76 7.40 11.61
N PHE A 112 0.87 8.08 12.34
CA PHE A 112 1.19 8.87 13.53
C PHE A 112 0.20 8.58 14.64
N ASP A 113 0.64 8.82 15.88
CA ASP A 113 -0.16 8.67 17.11
C ASP A 113 -1.13 9.82 17.36
N ASN A 114 -0.95 10.96 16.68
CA ASN A 114 -1.88 12.09 16.67
C ASN A 114 -1.53 13.09 15.57
N ASP A 115 -2.43 14.05 15.32
CA ASP A 115 -2.26 15.09 14.30
C ASP A 115 -1.14 16.08 14.62
N GLU A 116 -0.84 16.31 15.90
CA GLU A 116 0.27 17.17 16.29
C GLU A 116 1.62 16.56 15.87
N HIS A 117 1.82 15.27 16.13
CA HIS A 117 2.99 14.54 15.66
C HIS A 117 3.08 14.54 14.13
N ARG A 118 1.95 14.28 13.44
CA ARG A 118 1.90 14.38 11.98
C ARG A 118 2.40 15.73 11.49
N ARG A 119 1.84 16.83 12.00
CA ARG A 119 2.24 18.18 11.59
C ARG A 119 3.71 18.45 11.88
N GLN A 120 4.18 18.19 13.11
CA GLN A 120 5.57 18.42 13.49
C GLN A 120 6.55 17.63 12.62
N CYS A 121 6.22 16.37 12.33
CA CYS A 121 7.08 15.52 11.52
C CYS A 121 7.15 15.99 10.06
N ILE A 122 6.01 16.37 9.46
CA ILE A 122 5.96 16.73 8.03
C ILE A 122 6.40 18.19 7.78
N HIS A 123 5.98 19.14 8.62
CA HIS A 123 6.34 20.55 8.46
C HIS A 123 7.74 20.86 9.02
N ASP A 124 8.05 20.37 10.21
CA ASP A 124 9.25 20.79 10.95
C ASP A 124 10.38 19.76 10.89
N GLY A 125 10.14 18.58 10.29
CA GLY A 125 11.08 17.46 10.29
C GLY A 125 11.29 16.83 11.67
N LYS A 126 10.44 17.15 12.65
CA LYS A 126 10.55 16.70 14.05
C LYS A 126 9.65 15.50 14.29
N CYS A 127 10.17 14.30 14.08
CA CYS A 127 9.43 13.05 14.25
C CYS A 127 9.86 12.33 15.54
N ARG A 128 8.92 11.87 16.36
CA ARG A 128 9.22 11.06 17.57
C ARG A 128 9.50 9.60 17.23
N PHE A 129 8.83 9.09 16.20
CA PHE A 129 9.06 7.79 15.59
C PHE A 129 8.67 7.85 14.11
N ALA A 130 9.11 6.87 13.32
CA ALA A 130 8.65 6.65 11.95
C ALA A 130 7.88 5.33 11.88
N ARG A 131 6.70 5.37 11.24
CA ARG A 131 5.90 4.21 10.84
C ARG A 131 5.46 4.43 9.41
N ASN A 132 6.40 4.11 8.51
CA ASN A 132 6.26 4.42 7.09
C ASN A 132 6.14 3.12 6.32
N VAL A 133 5.22 3.07 5.37
CA VAL A 133 5.09 1.95 4.44
C VAL A 133 5.15 2.47 3.02
N THR A 134 6.14 2.02 2.28
CA THR A 134 6.32 2.33 0.86
C THR A 134 5.65 1.25 0.02
N LEU A 135 4.83 1.67 -0.94
CA LEU A 135 4.08 0.80 -1.83
C LEU A 135 4.84 0.56 -3.13
N TYR A 136 5.21 -0.68 -3.40
CA TYR A 136 5.85 -1.11 -4.65
C TYR A 136 4.84 -1.89 -5.49
N ALA A 137 4.38 -1.31 -6.60
CA ALA A 137 3.46 -1.95 -7.53
C ALA A 137 4.25 -2.56 -8.70
N ARG A 138 4.59 -3.86 -8.60
CA ARG A 138 5.41 -4.59 -9.58
C ARG A 138 4.62 -5.77 -10.14
N GLN A 139 4.61 -5.93 -11.47
CA GLN A 139 3.98 -7.07 -12.14
C GLN A 139 2.52 -7.35 -11.66
N ASN A 140 1.71 -6.30 -11.52
CA ASN A 140 0.33 -6.36 -10.98
C ASN A 140 0.20 -6.90 -9.55
N ALA A 141 1.29 -6.83 -8.77
CA ALA A 141 1.35 -7.28 -7.40
C ALA A 141 1.81 -6.13 -6.49
N LEU A 142 1.23 -6.04 -5.30
CA LEU A 142 1.56 -4.99 -4.33
C LEU A 142 2.49 -5.54 -3.25
N GLN A 143 3.65 -4.93 -3.11
CA GLN A 143 4.59 -5.20 -2.02
C GLN A 143 4.64 -4.01 -1.06
N ARG A 144 4.80 -4.29 0.23
CA ARG A 144 4.80 -3.28 1.30
C ARG A 144 6.15 -3.28 2.00
N SER A 145 6.91 -2.20 1.81
CA SER A 145 8.21 -2.02 2.45
C SER A 145 8.05 -1.12 3.68
N TYR A 146 8.30 -1.68 4.85
CA TYR A 146 8.13 -1.02 6.14
C TYR A 146 9.43 -0.40 6.60
N PHE A 147 9.32 0.81 7.14
CA PHE A 147 10.38 1.48 7.90
C PHE A 147 9.83 1.87 9.27
N LEU A 148 10.44 1.30 10.30
CA LEU A 148 10.09 1.54 11.70
C LEU A 148 11.29 2.14 12.40
N THR A 149 11.10 3.23 13.14
CA THR A 149 12.12 3.75 14.05
C THR A 149 11.58 3.96 15.45
N ASP A 150 12.49 3.94 16.41
CA ASP A 150 12.33 4.65 17.65
C ASP A 150 13.52 5.59 17.77
N TYR A 151 13.28 6.89 17.55
CA TYR A 151 14.35 7.88 17.53
C TYR A 151 14.99 8.08 18.91
N GLN A 152 14.29 7.75 20.01
CA GLN A 152 14.87 7.85 21.35
C GLN A 152 15.90 6.75 21.61
N SER A 153 15.67 5.55 21.06
CA SER A 153 16.60 4.43 21.18
C SER A 153 17.56 4.28 20.01
N GLU A 154 17.50 5.19 19.02
CA GLU A 154 18.29 5.17 17.77
C GLU A 154 18.16 3.87 16.97
N ARG A 155 17.09 3.09 17.21
CA ARG A 155 16.84 1.82 16.53
C ARG A 155 15.99 2.05 15.30
N PHE A 156 16.38 1.44 14.18
CA PHE A 156 15.60 1.42 12.96
C PHE A 156 15.51 0.01 12.38
N PHE A 157 14.39 -0.29 11.74
CA PHE A 157 14.09 -1.57 11.13
C PHE A 157 13.51 -1.37 9.75
N GLN A 158 13.89 -2.26 8.84
CA GLN A 158 13.34 -2.33 7.50
C GLN A 158 12.85 -3.75 7.28
N ASP A 159 11.59 -3.91 6.90
CA ASP A 159 11.04 -5.22 6.54
C ASP A 159 10.23 -5.10 5.26
N CYS A 160 10.15 -6.18 4.50
CA CYS A 160 9.31 -6.27 3.32
C CYS A 160 8.26 -7.35 3.51
N ILE A 161 7.00 -7.02 3.23
CA ILE A 161 5.96 -8.01 3.00
C ILE A 161 5.74 -8.08 1.48
N ASP A 162 6.07 -9.23 0.90
CA ASP A 162 5.88 -9.44 -0.54
C ASP A 162 4.40 -9.63 -0.91
N ALA A 163 4.10 -9.72 -2.20
CA ALA A 163 2.73 -9.85 -2.68
C ALA A 163 2.08 -11.21 -2.36
N GLY A 164 2.86 -12.19 -1.90
CA GLY A 164 2.38 -13.44 -1.33
C GLY A 164 2.04 -13.32 0.17
N GLY A 165 2.33 -12.18 0.80
CA GLY A 165 2.19 -11.98 2.24
C GLY A 165 3.37 -12.52 3.04
N LYS A 166 4.47 -12.94 2.41
CA LYS A 166 5.65 -13.43 3.13
C LYS A 166 6.46 -12.26 3.65
N LEU A 167 6.81 -12.33 4.93
CA LEU A 167 7.69 -11.38 5.61
C LEU A 167 9.16 -11.69 5.33
N HIS A 168 9.90 -10.68 4.90
CA HIS A 168 11.35 -10.68 4.75
C HIS A 168 11.92 -9.62 5.69
N ARG A 169 12.69 -10.04 6.69
CA ARG A 169 13.21 -9.13 7.72
C ARG A 169 14.54 -8.48 7.32
N GLY A 170 14.76 -7.25 7.81
CA GLY A 170 16.01 -6.52 7.61
C GLY A 170 16.24 -6.05 6.16
N VAL A 171 15.21 -6.02 5.33
CA VAL A 171 15.30 -5.71 3.91
C VAL A 171 14.11 -4.87 3.43
N SER A 172 14.38 -3.89 2.57
CA SER A 172 13.35 -3.16 1.82
C SER A 172 12.94 -3.94 0.58
N CYS A 173 11.65 -3.88 0.19
CA CYS A 173 11.17 -4.50 -1.05
C CYS A 173 11.91 -4.01 -2.30
N ALA A 174 12.51 -2.82 -2.26
CA ALA A 174 13.36 -2.31 -3.35
C ALA A 174 14.50 -3.27 -3.73
N ARG A 175 15.06 -3.99 -2.74
CA ARG A 175 16.19 -4.90 -2.90
C ARG A 175 15.78 -6.33 -3.26
N LEU A 176 14.49 -6.65 -3.20
CA LEU A 176 14.00 -7.95 -3.60
C LEU A 176 13.78 -7.94 -5.12
N THR A 177 14.58 -8.74 -5.81
CA THR A 177 14.37 -9.10 -7.22
C THR A 177 13.48 -10.34 -7.23
N PHE A 178 12.32 -10.24 -7.87
CA PHE A 178 11.41 -11.34 -8.10
C PHE A 178 11.32 -11.62 -9.60
#